data_AF-A0A966Q164-F1
#
_entry.id   AF-A0A966Q164-F1
#
_cell.length_a   1.000
_cell.length_b   1.000
_cell.length_c   1.000
_cell.angle_alpha   90.00
_cell.angle_beta   90.00
_cell.angle_gamma   90.00
#
_symmetry.space_group_name_H-M   'P 1'
#
loop_
_entity.id
_entity.type
_entity.pdbx_description
1 polymer ?
#
loop_
_entity_poly.entity_id
_entity_poly.type
_entity_poly.pdbx_seq_one_letter_code
_entity_poly.pdbx_strand_id
1 'polypeptide(L)'
;MKRQASSQASWSLLAEGVTSARVQAHRVRASVIQLQNAIKGTPLEEELQRLCGDVLLAIPRAAEVIERELDRTNYALIKLGEGFYRSRLPIEDREIVEISSKFNPYPSPKKVAHKYLNSKR
;
A
#
# COMPACT_ATOMS: atom_id res chain seq x y z
N MET A 1 13.04 31.77 -12.53
CA MET A 1 11.81 31.26 -11.87
C MET A 1 12.12 30.91 -10.43
N LYS A 2 11.54 31.60 -9.44
CA LYS A 2 11.61 31.17 -8.03
C LYS A 2 10.81 29.87 -7.91
N ARG A 3 11.47 28.75 -7.55
CA ARG A 3 10.77 27.49 -7.23
C ARG A 3 9.91 27.77 -6.00
N GLN A 4 8.59 27.88 -6.18
CA GLN A 4 7.65 27.92 -5.06
C GLN A 4 7.82 26.60 -4.31
N ALA A 5 8.30 26.68 -3.06
CA ALA A 5 8.39 25.50 -2.21
C ALA A 5 6.98 24.93 -2.06
N SER A 6 6.80 23.64 -2.35
CA SER A 6 5.53 22.95 -2.09
C SER A 6 5.16 23.13 -0.62
N SER A 7 3.90 23.45 -0.35
CA SER A 7 3.45 23.66 1.03
C SER A 7 3.34 22.32 1.77
N GLN A 8 3.41 22.34 3.10
CA GLN A 8 3.18 21.14 3.91
C GLN A 8 1.79 20.55 3.67
N ALA A 9 0.79 21.42 3.50
CA ALA A 9 -0.55 21.00 3.09
C ALA A 9 -0.54 20.27 1.73
N SER A 10 0.24 20.73 0.75
CA SER A 10 0.37 20.05 -0.54
C SER A 10 0.95 18.64 -0.41
N TRP A 11 1.95 18.44 0.45
CA TRP A 11 2.51 17.11 0.72
C TRP A 11 1.54 16.20 1.46
N SER A 12 0.80 16.74 2.44
CA SER A 12 -0.23 16.00 3.16
C SER A 12 -1.34 15.54 2.21
N LEU A 13 -1.81 16.42 1.32
CA LEU A 13 -2.83 16.09 0.31
C LEU A 13 -2.37 14.98 -0.65
N LEU A 14 -1.11 15.01 -1.08
CA LEU A 14 -0.54 13.96 -1.94
C LEU A 14 -0.46 12.61 -1.21
N ALA A 15 0.02 12.61 0.04
CA ALA A 15 0.13 11.39 0.83
C ALA A 15 -1.26 10.79 1.15
N GLU A 16 -2.23 11.63 1.49
CA GLU A 16 -3.62 11.23 1.69
C GLU A 16 -4.24 10.67 0.41
N GLY A 17 -4.07 11.35 -0.72
CA GLY A 17 -4.63 10.93 -2.01
C GLY A 17 -4.13 9.54 -2.43
N VAL A 18 -2.82 9.28 -2.32
CA VAL A 18 -2.24 7.97 -2.65
C VAL A 18 -2.75 6.89 -1.70
N THR A 19 -2.80 7.17 -0.40
CA THR A 19 -3.30 6.22 0.61
C THR A 19 -4.79 5.90 0.39
N SER A 20 -5.60 6.92 0.16
CA SER A 20 -7.04 6.77 -0.13
C SER A 20 -7.27 5.98 -1.40
N ALA A 21 -6.55 6.30 -2.49
CA ALA A 21 -6.63 5.55 -3.74
C ALA A 21 -6.28 4.06 -3.56
N ARG A 22 -5.27 3.75 -2.73
CA ARG A 22 -4.89 2.36 -2.45
C ARG A 22 -6.04 1.61 -1.76
N VAL A 23 -6.67 2.23 -0.77
CA VAL A 23 -7.82 1.63 -0.07
C VAL A 23 -8.98 1.40 -1.03
N GLN A 24 -9.25 2.32 -1.96
CA GLN A 24 -10.29 2.12 -2.97
C GLN A 24 -9.96 0.97 -3.92
N ALA A 25 -8.72 0.86 -4.40
CA ALA A 25 -8.27 -0.27 -5.23
C ALA A 25 -8.46 -1.61 -4.50
N HIS A 26 -8.08 -1.67 -3.23
CA HIS A 26 -8.30 -2.84 -2.37
C HIS A 26 -9.78 -3.21 -2.24
N ARG A 27 -10.65 -2.21 -2.02
CA ARG A 27 -12.11 -2.44 -1.93
C ARG A 27 -12.68 -3.02 -3.23
N VAL A 28 -12.28 -2.47 -4.39
CA VAL A 28 -12.70 -3.02 -5.70
C VAL A 28 -12.29 -4.47 -5.84
N ARG A 29 -11.02 -4.80 -5.53
CA ARG A 29 -10.52 -6.17 -5.56
C ARG A 29 -11.32 -7.08 -4.63
N ALA A 30 -11.53 -6.66 -3.38
CA ALA A 30 -12.25 -7.43 -2.37
C ALA A 30 -13.72 -7.68 -2.77
N SER A 31 -14.41 -6.68 -3.33
CA SER A 31 -15.79 -6.80 -3.78
C SER A 31 -15.94 -7.82 -4.92
N VAL A 32 -15.03 -7.83 -5.89
CA VAL A 32 -15.08 -8.82 -6.98
C VAL A 32 -14.76 -10.22 -6.48
N ILE A 33 -13.79 -10.37 -5.58
CA ILE A 33 -13.47 -11.67 -4.95
C ILE A 33 -14.67 -12.17 -4.13
N GLN A 34 -15.32 -11.28 -3.36
CA GLN A 34 -16.52 -11.63 -2.61
C GLN A 34 -17.66 -12.07 -3.53
N LEU A 35 -17.85 -11.39 -4.67
CA LEU A 35 -18.83 -11.77 -5.68
C LEU A 35 -18.52 -13.16 -6.27
N GLN A 36 -17.27 -13.43 -6.64
CA GLN A 36 -16.83 -14.74 -7.14
C GLN A 36 -17.08 -15.84 -6.10
N ASN A 37 -16.81 -15.57 -4.83
CA ASN A 37 -17.05 -16.52 -3.76
C ASN A 37 -18.54 -16.77 -3.51
N ALA A 38 -19.39 -15.74 -3.69
CA ALA A 38 -20.83 -15.85 -3.48
C ALA A 38 -21.53 -16.69 -4.56
N ILE A 39 -21.04 -16.64 -5.80
CA ILE A 39 -21.61 -17.41 -6.92
C ILE A 39 -21.06 -18.84 -7.00
N LYS A 40 -19.97 -19.14 -6.30
CA LYS A 40 -19.30 -20.43 -6.36
C LYS A 40 -20.22 -21.58 -5.90
N GLY A 41 -20.33 -22.62 -6.71
CA GLY A 41 -21.20 -23.77 -6.48
C GLY A 41 -22.68 -23.51 -6.76
N THR A 42 -23.04 -22.33 -7.28
CA THR A 42 -24.41 -22.00 -7.70
C THR A 42 -24.57 -22.23 -9.21
N PRO A 43 -25.80 -22.44 -9.72
CA PRO A 43 -26.05 -22.53 -11.17
C PRO A 43 -25.60 -21.30 -11.96
N LEU A 44 -25.45 -20.15 -11.30
CA LEU A 44 -25.00 -18.89 -11.92
C LEU A 44 -23.48 -18.87 -12.18
N GLU A 45 -22.70 -19.75 -11.56
CA GLU A 45 -21.25 -19.77 -11.73
C GLU A 45 -20.86 -20.00 -13.19
N GLU A 46 -21.40 -21.05 -13.82
CA GLU A 46 -21.08 -21.40 -15.21
C GLU A 46 -21.55 -20.31 -16.18
N GLU A 47 -22.74 -19.74 -15.94
CA GLU A 47 -23.28 -18.70 -16.81
C GLU A 47 -22.47 -17.41 -16.74
N LEU A 48 -22.10 -16.96 -15.53
CA LEU A 48 -21.25 -15.78 -15.33
C LEU A 48 -19.83 -16.01 -15.84
N GLN A 49 -19.25 -17.20 -15.64
CA GLN A 49 -17.94 -17.53 -16.20
C GLN A 49 -17.97 -17.50 -17.73
N ARG A 50 -19.03 -18.01 -18.36
CA ARG A 50 -19.20 -17.98 -19.81
C ARG A 50 -19.36 -16.56 -20.36
N LEU A 51 -20.10 -15.70 -19.68
CA LEU A 51 -20.41 -14.34 -20.17
C LEU A 51 -19.31 -13.33 -19.85
N CYS A 52 -18.70 -13.42 -18.66
CA CYS A 52 -17.78 -12.40 -18.15
C CYS A 52 -16.59 -12.94 -17.34
N GLY A 53 -16.23 -14.23 -17.49
CA GLY A 53 -15.13 -14.87 -16.76
C GLY A 53 -13.79 -14.12 -16.88
N ASP A 54 -13.43 -13.67 -18.09
CA ASP A 54 -12.21 -12.88 -18.31
C ASP A 54 -12.18 -11.60 -17.49
N VAL A 55 -13.32 -10.89 -17.43
CA VAL A 55 -13.45 -9.64 -16.66
C VAL A 55 -13.39 -9.91 -15.16
N LEU A 56 -14.07 -10.95 -14.69
CA LEU A 56 -14.06 -11.39 -13.30
C LEU A 56 -12.65 -11.76 -12.83
N LEU A 57 -11.80 -12.30 -13.72
CA LEU A 57 -10.39 -12.60 -13.43
C LEU A 57 -9.47 -11.39 -13.60
N ALA A 58 -9.73 -10.52 -14.57
CA ALA A 58 -8.88 -9.39 -14.90
C ALA A 58 -8.96 -8.27 -13.86
N ILE A 59 -10.16 -7.95 -13.34
CA ILE A 59 -10.33 -6.84 -12.40
C ILE A 59 -9.52 -7.03 -11.11
N PRO A 60 -9.58 -8.19 -10.41
CA PRO A 60 -8.77 -8.41 -9.21
C PRO A 60 -7.26 -8.33 -9.47
N ARG A 61 -6.80 -8.82 -10.63
CA ARG A 61 -5.38 -8.77 -11.03
C ARG A 61 -4.92 -7.34 -11.29
N ALA A 62 -5.72 -6.57 -12.03
CA ALA A 62 -5.42 -5.16 -12.31
C ALA A 62 -5.42 -4.33 -11.02
N ALA A 63 -6.40 -4.55 -10.13
CA ALA A 63 -6.45 -3.88 -8.84
C ALA A 63 -5.24 -4.21 -7.96
N GLU A 64 -4.75 -5.46 -7.97
CA GLU A 64 -3.53 -5.83 -7.24
C GLU A 64 -2.28 -5.11 -7.79
N VAL A 65 -2.16 -4.96 -9.11
CA VAL A 65 -1.06 -4.17 -9.72
C VAL A 65 -1.15 -2.72 -9.27
N ILE A 66 -2.36 -2.12 -9.30
CA ILE A 66 -2.59 -0.75 -8.85
C ILE A 66 -2.23 -0.58 -7.37
N GLU A 67 -2.65 -1.50 -6.50
CA GLU A 67 -2.27 -1.49 -5.08
C GLU A 67 -0.75 -1.48 -4.90
N ARG A 68 -0.02 -2.32 -5.64
CA ARG A 68 1.45 -2.39 -5.59
C ARG A 68 2.12 -1.10 -6.07
N GLU A 69 1.65 -0.51 -7.17
CA GLU A 69 2.22 0.76 -7.66
C GLU A 69 1.90 1.92 -6.72
N LEU A 70 0.72 1.94 -6.11
CA LEU A 70 0.36 2.93 -5.08
C LEU A 70 1.19 2.76 -3.81
N ASP A 71 1.52 1.53 -3.40
CA ASP A 71 2.43 1.27 -2.29
C ASP A 71 3.86 1.76 -2.57
N ARG A 72 4.37 1.53 -3.79
CA ARG A 72 5.67 2.07 -4.21
C ARG A 72 5.66 3.60 -4.26
N THR A 73 4.57 4.18 -4.77
CA THR A 73 4.40 5.63 -4.82
C THR A 73 4.33 6.22 -3.43
N ASN A 74 3.60 5.59 -2.51
CA ASN A 74 3.51 6.01 -1.11
C ASN A 74 4.90 5.95 -0.44
N TYR A 75 5.64 4.87 -0.65
CA TYR A 75 7.01 4.76 -0.15
C TYR A 75 7.93 5.85 -0.70
N ALA A 76 7.85 6.13 -2.00
CA ALA A 76 8.60 7.22 -2.63
C ALA A 76 8.22 8.58 -2.05
N LEU A 77 6.93 8.84 -1.84
CA LEU A 77 6.43 10.07 -1.21
C LEU A 77 6.95 10.23 0.22
N ILE A 78 6.96 9.15 1.02
CA ILE A 78 7.53 9.17 2.37
C ILE A 78 9.01 9.53 2.32
N LYS A 79 9.78 8.94 1.40
CA LYS A 79 11.22 9.20 1.27
C LYS A 79 11.55 10.61 0.77
N LEU A 80 10.78 11.13 -0.16
CA LEU A 80 10.93 12.49 -0.66
C LEU A 80 10.45 13.52 0.38
N GLY A 81 9.39 13.19 1.12
CA GLY A 81 8.80 14.02 2.16
C GLY A 81 9.62 14.05 3.45
N GLU A 82 10.48 13.07 3.71
CA GLU A 82 11.28 12.97 4.95
C GLU A 82 12.06 14.25 5.25
N GLY A 83 12.85 14.76 4.29
CA GLY A 83 13.59 16.01 4.46
C GLY A 83 12.68 17.24 4.55
N PHE A 84 11.55 17.21 3.85
CA PHE A 84 10.58 18.30 3.83
C PHE A 84 9.90 18.47 5.20
N TYR A 85 9.38 17.39 5.78
CA TYR A 85 8.74 17.38 7.10
C TYR A 85 9.74 17.60 8.22
N ARG A 86 10.92 16.97 8.14
CA ARG A 86 11.98 17.13 9.14
C ARG A 86 12.31 18.61 9.34
N SER A 87 12.49 19.37 8.26
CA SER A 87 12.83 20.80 8.33
C SER A 87 11.77 21.72 8.98
N ARG A 88 10.52 21.25 9.10
CA ARG A 88 9.37 22.04 9.57
C ARG A 88 8.79 21.56 10.91
N LEU A 89 9.15 20.35 11.33
CA LEU A 89 8.77 19.82 12.64
C LEU A 89 9.59 20.47 13.76
N PRO A 90 8.97 20.83 14.89
CA PRO A 90 9.68 21.13 16.14
C PRO A 90 10.66 20.02 16.52
N ILE A 91 11.73 20.38 17.23
CA ILE A 91 12.80 19.43 17.62
C ILE A 91 12.24 18.30 18.49
N GLU A 92 11.36 18.63 19.44
CA GLU A 92 10.70 17.65 20.33
C GLU A 92 9.85 16.65 19.54
N ASP A 93 9.01 17.13 18.61
CA ASP A 93 8.19 16.27 17.75
C ASP A 93 9.03 15.37 16.83
N ARG A 94 10.19 15.88 16.37
CA ARG A 94 11.13 15.09 15.57
C ARG A 94 11.70 13.93 16.38
N GLU A 95 12.07 14.15 17.64
CA GLU A 95 12.61 13.10 18.50
C GLU A 95 11.57 12.00 18.75
N ILE A 96 10.31 12.37 19.00
CA ILE A 96 9.20 11.41 19.14
C ILE A 96 9.07 10.53 17.89
N VAL A 97 9.00 11.15 16.71
CA VAL A 97 8.86 10.41 15.44
C VAL A 97 10.08 9.54 15.15
N GLU A 98 11.30 10.03 15.41
CA GLU A 98 12.52 9.24 15.21
C GLU A 98 12.55 8.02 16.15
N ILE A 99 12.18 8.18 17.42
CA ILE A 99 12.07 7.08 18.40
C ILE A 99 11.02 6.06 17.93
N SER A 100 9.84 6.52 17.53
CA SER A 100 8.76 5.66 17.03
C SER A 100 9.15 4.92 15.73
N SER A 101 9.86 5.57 14.82
CA SER A 101 10.29 4.97 13.55
C SER A 101 11.38 3.89 13.70
N LYS A 102 12.22 4.00 14.74
CA LYS A 102 13.28 3.03 15.05
C LYS A 102 12.73 1.78 15.76
N PHE A 103 11.55 1.88 16.34
CA PHE A 103 10.86 0.76 16.98
C PHE A 103 10.13 -0.08 15.94
N ASN A 104 10.85 -1.03 15.32
CA ASN A 104 10.22 -2.03 14.45
C ASN A 104 9.82 -3.26 15.28
N PRO A 105 8.51 -3.56 15.46
CA PRO A 105 8.06 -4.75 16.17
C PRO A 105 8.38 -6.05 15.40
N TYR A 106 8.71 -5.97 14.12
CA TYR A 106 9.12 -7.11 13.32
C TYR A 106 10.65 -7.30 13.37
N PRO A 107 11.13 -8.54 13.59
CA PRO A 107 12.56 -8.82 13.59
C PRO A 107 13.17 -8.45 12.24
N SER A 108 14.34 -7.81 12.27
CA SER A 108 15.12 -7.46 11.07
C SER A 108 15.14 -8.62 10.06
N PRO A 109 14.91 -8.37 8.76
CA PRO A 109 14.96 -9.42 7.73
C PRO A 109 16.26 -10.24 7.77
N LYS A 110 17.38 -9.64 8.19
CA LYS A 110 18.66 -10.33 8.40
C LYS A 110 18.59 -11.33 9.56
N LYS A 111 17.95 -10.97 10.67
CA LYS A 111 17.75 -11.87 11.82
C LYS A 111 16.81 -13.04 11.48
N VAL A 112 15.77 -12.77 10.69
CA VAL A 112 14.84 -13.79 10.21
C VAL A 112 15.55 -14.76 9.26
N ALA A 113 16.26 -14.25 8.25
CA ALA A 113 17.02 -15.07 7.31
C ALA A 113 18.07 -15.93 8.02
N HIS A 114 18.81 -15.36 8.98
CA HIS A 114 19.80 -16.10 9.77
C HIS A 114 19.17 -17.21 10.62
N LYS A 115 17.98 -16.98 11.20
CA LYS A 115 17.22 -18.01 11.93
C LYS A 115 16.83 -19.18 11.03
N TYR A 116 16.35 -18.92 9.82
CA TYR A 116 15.97 -19.98 8.87
C TYR A 116 17.16 -20.74 8.29
N LEU A 117 18.30 -20.07 8.08
CA LEU A 117 19.53 -20.71 7.59
C LEU A 117 20.18 -21.61 8.65
N ASN A 118 20.14 -21.22 9.92
CA ASN A 118 20.73 -22.00 11.01
C ASN A 118 19.78 -23.05 11.62
N SER A 119 18.48 -22.97 11.35
CA SER A 119 17.48 -23.98 11.77
C SER A 119 17.45 -25.22 10.87
N LYS A 120 18.17 -25.21 9.73
CA LYS A 120 18.25 -26.33 8.77
C LYS A 120 19.58 -27.10 8.84
N ARG A 121 20.39 -26.86 9.86
CA ARG A 121 21.55 -27.69 10.23
C ARG A 121 21.23 -28.44 11.51
#